data_AF-A0A831JVR5-F1
#
_entry.id   AF-A0A831JVR5-F1
#
_cell.length_a   1.000
_cell.length_b   1.000
_cell.length_c   1.000
_cell.angle_alpha   90.00
_cell.angle_beta   90.00
_cell.angle_gamma   90.00
#
_symmetry.space_group_name_H-M   'P 1'
#
loop_
_entity.id
_entity.type
_entity.pdbx_description
1 polymer ?
#
loop_
_entity_poly.entity_id
_entity_poly.type
_entity_poly.pdbx_seq_one_letter_code
_entity_poly.pdbx_strand_id
1 'polypeptide(L)'
;MRIGDFGEEGVYLLEGPPGREWGGGIYVLLLDVEECTLSVGSLGEVRLKGGYAAYIGSAVGGFSQRVRRHFRRGKRLRWHIDYLTERFRPVRVVLLPGATKELEEA
;
A
#
# COMPACT_ATOMS: atom_id res chain seq x y z
N MET A 1 12.50 8.40 -10.77
CA MET A 1 11.02 8.46 -10.77
C MET A 1 10.63 9.68 -9.98
N ARG A 2 9.93 10.65 -10.61
CA ARG A 2 9.57 11.89 -9.91
C ARG A 2 8.27 11.66 -9.14
N ILE A 3 8.20 12.25 -7.95
CA ILE A 3 7.07 12.10 -7.03
C ILE A 3 5.74 12.62 -7.62
N GLY A 4 5.80 13.41 -8.70
CA GLY A 4 4.63 13.92 -9.44
C GLY A 4 4.06 13.03 -10.55
N ASP A 5 4.57 11.80 -10.75
CA ASP A 5 4.06 10.90 -11.80
C ASP A 5 2.72 10.20 -11.40
N PHE A 6 2.22 10.46 -10.19
CA PHE A 6 0.91 9.99 -9.74
C PHE A 6 -0.07 11.16 -9.83
N GLY A 7 -0.96 11.12 -10.82
CA GLY A 7 -1.98 12.16 -11.07
C GLY A 7 -2.80 12.50 -9.83
N GLU A 8 -3.49 13.65 -9.87
CA GLU A 8 -4.02 14.52 -8.81
C GLU A 8 -4.77 13.92 -7.59
N GLU A 9 -4.75 12.61 -7.37
CA GLU A 9 -5.32 11.91 -6.22
C GLU A 9 -4.26 11.16 -5.39
N GLY A 10 -3.51 11.95 -4.62
CA GLY A 10 -2.95 11.66 -3.28
C GLY A 10 -2.04 10.45 -3.07
N VAL A 11 -0.77 10.61 -3.41
CA VAL A 11 0.32 10.01 -2.62
C VAL A 11 0.88 11.10 -1.73
N TYR A 12 0.70 11.01 -0.41
CA TYR A 12 1.30 11.96 0.53
C TYR A 12 2.60 11.38 1.05
N LEU A 13 3.72 11.99 0.68
CA LEU A 13 4.95 11.82 1.44
C LEU A 13 4.86 12.72 2.68
N LEU A 14 4.95 12.12 3.85
CA LEU A 14 5.43 12.86 5.01
C LEU A 14 6.91 13.09 4.72
N GLU A 15 7.23 14.26 4.18
CA GLU A 15 8.48 14.49 3.47
C GLU A 15 9.70 14.17 4.33
N GLY A 16 10.62 13.38 3.76
CA GLY A 16 12.03 13.53 4.06
C GLY A 16 12.69 14.41 2.99
N PRO A 17 13.88 14.99 3.25
CA PRO A 17 14.46 16.06 2.45
C PRO A 17 14.50 15.76 0.94
N PRO A 18 14.20 16.76 0.09
CA PRO A 18 14.26 16.60 -1.36
C PRO A 18 15.66 16.19 -1.81
N GLY A 19 15.74 15.27 -2.78
CA GLY A 19 17.00 14.81 -3.36
C GLY A 19 17.64 13.58 -2.70
N ARG A 20 17.00 12.97 -1.69
CA ARG A 20 17.48 11.71 -1.08
C ARG A 20 16.77 10.49 -1.68
N GLU A 21 17.54 9.53 -2.21
CA GLU A 21 17.01 8.21 -2.53
C GLU A 21 16.86 7.41 -1.23
N TRP A 22 15.62 7.11 -0.86
CA TRP A 22 15.32 6.30 0.31
C TRP A 22 15.49 4.82 -0.05
N GLY A 23 16.45 4.15 0.57
CA GLY A 23 16.71 2.71 0.38
C GLY A 23 15.54 1.78 0.79
N GLY A 24 14.50 2.34 1.40
CA GLY A 24 13.29 1.64 1.79
C GLY A 24 12.65 2.22 3.04
N GLY A 25 11.63 1.52 3.55
CA GLY A 25 10.97 1.82 4.81
C GLY A 25 9.59 1.17 4.90
N ILE A 26 8.71 1.74 5.72
CA ILE A 26 7.31 1.31 5.85
C ILE A 26 6.42 2.19 4.97
N TYR A 27 5.35 1.62 4.43
CA TYR A 27 4.29 2.38 3.79
C TYR A 27 2.93 1.92 4.30
N VAL A 28 2.00 2.87 4.37
CA VAL A 28 0.59 2.61 4.68
C VAL A 28 -0.21 2.88 3.42
N LEU A 29 -0.99 1.88 3.01
CA LEU A 29 -1.93 1.96 1.91
C LEU A 29 -3.33 2.12 2.47
N LEU A 30 -4.02 3.18 2.11
CA LEU A 30 -5.42 3.39 2.47
C LEU A 30 -6.31 3.06 1.28
N LEU A 31 -7.35 2.28 1.54
CA LEU A 31 -8.38 1.91 0.58
C LEU A 31 -9.74 2.34 1.14
N ASP A 32 -10.57 2.90 0.28
CA ASP A 32 -12.00 3.04 0.55
C ASP A 32 -12.68 1.76 0.03
N VAL A 33 -13.24 0.96 0.93
CA VAL A 33 -13.80 -0.36 0.63
C VAL A 33 -15.30 -0.38 0.89
N GLU A 34 -16.04 -1.03 0.01
CA GLU A 34 -17.46 -1.33 0.25
C GLU A 34 -17.60 -2.60 1.11
N GLU A 35 -18.72 -2.74 1.82
CA GLU A 35 -19.00 -3.98 2.56
C GLU A 35 -19.14 -5.14 1.57
N CYS A 36 -18.26 -6.13 1.69
CA CYS A 36 -18.27 -7.30 0.84
C CYS A 36 -17.52 -8.48 1.48
N THR A 37 -17.73 -9.66 0.91
CA THR A 37 -16.88 -10.82 1.17
C THR A 37 -15.98 -11.05 -0.03
N LEU A 38 -14.70 -11.30 0.24
CA LEU A 38 -13.67 -11.58 -0.77
C LEU A 38 -12.93 -12.86 -0.45
N SER A 39 -12.66 -13.66 -1.47
CA SER A 39 -11.75 -14.81 -1.36
C SER A 39 -10.30 -14.33 -1.48
N VAL A 40 -9.53 -14.40 -0.40
CA VAL A 40 -8.19 -13.83 -0.28
C VAL A 40 -7.14 -14.93 -0.12
N GLY A 41 -6.88 -15.67 -1.20
CA GLY A 41 -5.85 -16.69 -1.25
C GLY A 41 -5.94 -17.68 -0.07
N SER A 42 -4.85 -17.82 0.68
CA SER A 42 -4.80 -18.72 1.84
C SER A 42 -5.61 -18.27 3.06
N LEU A 43 -6.09 -17.02 3.10
CA LEU A 43 -6.97 -16.54 4.19
C LEU A 43 -8.43 -16.99 3.98
N GLY A 44 -8.77 -17.53 2.81
CA GLY A 44 -10.15 -17.89 2.48
C GLY A 44 -11.05 -16.67 2.39
N GLU A 45 -12.30 -16.81 2.82
CA GLU A 45 -13.30 -15.75 2.76
C GLU A 45 -13.07 -14.70 3.85
N VAL A 46 -12.77 -13.47 3.43
CA VAL A 46 -12.58 -12.31 4.31
C VAL A 46 -13.77 -11.38 4.14
N ARG A 47 -14.49 -11.11 5.24
CA ARG A 47 -15.55 -10.11 5.27
C ARG A 47 -14.95 -8.74 5.57
N LEU A 48 -15.09 -7.82 4.63
CA LEU A 48 -14.76 -6.41 4.81
C LEU A 48 -15.99 -5.66 5.28
N LYS A 49 -15.85 -4.92 6.39
CA LYS A 49 -16.82 -3.89 6.75
C LYS A 49 -16.52 -2.67 5.89
N GLY A 50 -17.55 -2.05 5.33
CA GLY A 50 -17.38 -0.85 4.50
C GLY A 50 -16.67 0.29 5.26
N GLY A 51 -16.00 1.16 4.52
CA GLY A 51 -15.24 2.29 5.04
C GLY A 51 -13.75 2.20 4.70
N TYR A 52 -12.90 2.86 5.50
CA TYR A 52 -11.46 2.91 5.22
C TYR A 52 -10.72 1.69 5.79
N ALA A 53 -10.00 0.98 4.92
CA ALA A 53 -9.08 -0.07 5.29
C ALA A 53 -7.63 0.41 5.13
N ALA A 54 -6.78 0.10 6.12
CA ALA A 54 -5.35 0.40 6.08
C ALA A 54 -4.54 -0.90 5.95
N TYR A 55 -3.53 -0.87 5.09
CA TYR A 55 -2.54 -1.95 4.96
C TYR A 55 -1.15 -1.40 5.18
N ILE A 56 -0.40 -2.03 6.08
CA ILE A 56 0.98 -1.67 6.41
C ILE A 56 1.92 -2.66 5.72
N GLY A 57 2.82 -2.14 4.88
CA GLY A 57 3.82 -2.94 4.18
C GLY A 57 5.22 -2.38 4.35
N SER A 58 6.23 -3.24 4.22
CA SER A 58 7.63 -2.82 4.11
C SER A 58 8.09 -2.80 2.65
N ALA A 59 8.95 -1.85 2.34
CA ALA A 59 9.54 -1.65 1.03
C ALA A 59 11.08 -1.70 1.13
N VAL A 60 11.60 -2.87 1.49
CA VAL A 60 13.06 -3.14 1.48
C VAL A 60 13.55 -3.04 0.03
N GLY A 61 14.42 -2.07 -0.27
CA GLY A 61 14.88 -1.77 -1.64
C GLY A 61 14.08 -0.68 -2.37
N GLY A 62 13.20 0.06 -1.67
CA GLY A 62 12.55 1.26 -2.17
C GLY A 62 11.05 1.13 -2.42
N PHE A 63 10.32 2.25 -2.24
CA PHE A 63 8.85 2.30 -2.29
C PHE A 63 8.26 2.12 -3.69
N SER A 64 8.94 2.65 -4.72
CA SER A 64 8.43 2.78 -6.08
C SER A 64 7.84 1.49 -6.65
N GLN A 65 8.57 0.38 -6.52
CA GLN A 65 8.12 -0.91 -7.09
C GLN A 65 6.90 -1.45 -6.35
N ARG A 66 6.87 -1.35 -5.02
CA ARG A 66 5.77 -1.84 -4.16
C ARG A 66 4.52 -1.01 -4.36
N VAL A 67 4.64 0.32 -4.32
CA VAL A 67 3.52 1.23 -4.51
C VAL A 67 2.91 1.08 -5.90
N ARG A 68 3.72 1.08 -6.97
CA ARG A 68 3.22 0.89 -8.34
C ARG A 68 2.46 -0.43 -8.52
N ARG A 69 2.90 -1.50 -7.85
CA ARG A 69 2.18 -2.78 -7.89
C ARG A 69 0.77 -2.65 -7.32
N HIS A 70 0.59 -1.94 -6.21
CA HIS A 70 -0.72 -1.78 -5.57
C HIS A 70 -1.71 -1.02 -6.45
N PHE A 71 -1.25 -0.04 -7.23
CA PHE A 71 -2.10 0.68 -8.16
C PHE A 71 -2.40 -0.05 -9.48
N ARG A 72 -1.57 -1.03 -9.87
CA ARG A 72 -1.75 -1.77 -11.12
C ARG A 72 -2.84 -2.84 -10.99
N ARG A 73 -3.79 -2.92 -11.92
CA ARG A 73 -4.78 -4.01 -12.06
C ARG A 73 -4.27 -5.13 -12.99
N GLY A 74 -4.95 -6.27 -13.01
CA GLY A 74 -4.62 -7.44 -13.85
C GLY A 74 -3.29 -8.08 -13.48
N LYS A 75 -2.82 -7.88 -12.25
CA LYS A 75 -1.53 -8.39 -11.77
C LYS A 75 -1.71 -9.81 -11.25
N ARG A 76 -0.69 -10.66 -11.39
CA ARG A 76 -0.66 -11.95 -10.67
C ARG A 76 -0.73 -11.68 -9.16
N LEU A 77 -1.77 -12.18 -8.50
CA LEU A 77 -2.00 -12.02 -7.07
C LEU A 77 -0.98 -12.87 -6.29
N ARG A 78 -0.19 -12.23 -5.43
CA ARG A 78 0.87 -12.86 -4.63
C ARG A 78 0.74 -12.55 -3.15
N TRP A 79 0.21 -11.39 -2.79
CA TRP A 79 -0.02 -10.94 -1.42
C TRP A 79 -1.51 -10.76 -1.17
N HIS A 80 -1.95 -10.87 0.08
CA HIS A 80 -3.36 -10.68 0.43
C HIS A 80 -3.89 -9.30 0.01
N ILE A 81 -3.06 -8.26 0.13
CA ILE A 81 -3.41 -6.91 -0.34
C ILE A 81 -3.57 -6.83 -1.87
N ASP A 82 -2.99 -7.75 -2.65
CA ASP A 82 -3.21 -7.76 -4.10
C ASP A 82 -4.69 -8.05 -4.42
N TYR A 83 -5.35 -8.92 -3.66
CA TYR A 83 -6.78 -9.25 -3.85
C TYR A 83 -7.66 -8.03 -3.60
N LEU A 84 -7.37 -7.30 -2.51
CA LEU A 84 -8.07 -6.06 -2.19
C LEU A 84 -7.77 -5.00 -3.25
N THR A 85 -6.51 -4.84 -3.66
CA THR A 85 -6.10 -3.87 -4.67
C THR A 85 -6.39 -4.29 -6.12
N GLU A 86 -7.05 -5.42 -6.33
CA GLU A 86 -7.64 -5.82 -7.61
C GLU A 86 -9.11 -5.39 -7.70
N ARG A 87 -9.80 -5.29 -6.55
CA ARG A 87 -11.19 -4.77 -6.46
C ARG A 87 -11.26 -3.29 -6.12
N PHE A 88 -10.52 -2.84 -5.10
CA PHE A 88 -10.52 -1.46 -4.61
C PHE A 88 -9.28 -0.73 -5.07
N ARG A 89 -9.44 0.50 -5.56
CA ARG A 89 -8.28 1.33 -5.90
C ARG A 89 -7.78 1.99 -4.61
N PRO A 90 -6.48 1.96 -4.31
CA PRO A 90 -5.98 2.72 -3.18
C PRO A 90 -6.29 4.21 -3.35
N VAL A 91 -6.77 4.82 -2.27
CA VAL A 91 -7.11 6.26 -2.26
C VAL A 91 -5.94 7.10 -1.81
N ARG A 92 -5.09 6.56 -0.92
CA ARG A 92 -3.89 7.24 -0.40
C ARG A 92 -2.75 6.26 -0.12
N VAL A 93 -1.54 6.78 -0.20
CA VAL A 93 -0.33 6.10 0.31
C VAL A 93 0.43 7.08 1.19
N VAL A 94 0.81 6.62 2.38
CA VAL A 94 1.73 7.30 3.29
C VAL A 94 3.06 6.54 3.26
N LEU A 95 4.15 7.24 2.98
CA LEU A 95 5.50 6.67 3.03
C LEU A 95 6.19 7.09 4.32
N LEU A 96 6.84 6.14 4.97
CA LEU A 96 7.66 6.32 6.18
C LEU A 96 9.10 5.87 5.86
N PRO A 97 9.91 6.74 5.23
CA PRO A 97 11.26 6.40 4.83
C PRO A 97 12.18 6.11 6.02
N GLY A 98 13.02 5.08 5.90
CA GLY A 98 13.94 4.68 6.97
C GLY A 98 13.26 4.00 8.17
N ALA A 99 11.93 3.93 8.21
CA ALA A 99 11.22 3.18 9.23
C ALA A 99 11.46 1.68 9.06
N THR A 100 11.86 1.05 10.16
CA THR A 100 12.00 -0.39 10.33
C THR A 100 10.71 -0.94 10.95
N LYS A 101 10.43 -2.24 10.74
CA LYS A 101 9.45 -2.95 11.56
C LYS A 101 10.07 -3.22 12.95
N GLU A 102 10.26 -2.18 13.74
CA GLU A 102 10.57 -2.32 15.17
C GLU A 102 9.30 -1.93 15.92
N LEU A 103 8.46 -2.95 16.20
CA LEU A 103 7.32 -3.00 17.14
C LEU A 103 6.37 -4.11 16.65
N GLU A 104 6.79 -5.36 16.81
CA GLU A 104 5.91 -6.53 16.90
C GLU A 104 6.22 -7.23 18.24
N GLU A 105 6.06 -6.52 19.35
CA GLU A 105 5.92 -7.13 20.68
C GLU A 105 4.80 -6.39 21.43
N ALA A 106 3.62 -7.01 21.46
CA ALA A 106 2.57 -6.82 22.45
C ALA A 106 1.81 -8.15 22.60
#